data_AF-A0A7W8J865-F1
#
_entry.id   AF-A0A7W8J865-F1
#
_cell.length_a   1.000
_cell.length_b   1.000
_cell.length_c   1.000
_cell.angle_alpha   90.00
_cell.angle_beta   90.00
_cell.angle_gamma   90.00
#
_symmetry.space_group_name_H-M   'P 1'
#
loop_
_entity.id
_entity.type
_entity.pdbx_description
1 polymer ?
#
loop_
_entity_poly.entity_id
_entity_poly.type
_entity_poly.pdbx_seq_one_letter_code
_entity_poly.pdbx_strand_id
1 'polypeptide(L)'
;MQNPLPLKRPRFPWMRKHFRMLGIPSLMFFASLPVYAQATGGDPWDNAVNVLKTAFTGTIATGLSLVAIVVGGLMFAYGEGQSKKALAGIVFGVGMAIGAVNFMAWLFP
;
A
#
# COMPACT_ATOMS: atom_id res chain seq x y z
N MET A 1 49.76 54.08 17.39
CA MET A 1 49.26 53.05 18.33
C MET A 1 47.76 52.91 18.11
N GLN A 2 47.34 51.94 17.28
CA GLN A 2 45.92 51.65 17.01
C GLN A 2 45.62 50.30 17.65
N ASN A 3 44.94 50.30 18.80
CA ASN A 3 44.46 49.08 19.46
C ASN A 3 43.14 48.64 18.81
N PRO A 4 43.05 47.45 18.18
CA PRO A 4 41.75 46.92 17.77
C PRO A 4 41.00 46.39 19.01
N LEU A 5 39.79 46.88 19.23
CA LEU A 5 38.90 46.43 20.31
C LEU A 5 38.52 44.95 20.12
N PRO A 6 38.59 44.10 21.15
CA PRO A 6 38.17 42.70 21.05
C PRO A 6 36.63 42.58 21.08
N LEU A 7 36.02 42.32 19.92
CA LEU A 7 34.61 41.97 19.82
C LEU A 7 34.36 40.55 20.38
N LYS A 8 33.82 40.47 21.59
CA LYS A 8 33.39 39.22 22.22
C LYS A 8 32.14 38.69 21.51
N ARG A 9 32.30 37.70 20.62
CA ARG A 9 31.19 37.02 19.93
C ARG A 9 30.28 36.32 20.96
N PRO A 10 28.97 36.63 21.05
CA PRO A 10 28.08 35.94 21.97
C PRO A 10 27.87 34.51 21.49
N ARG A 11 28.53 33.56 22.15
CA ARG A 11 28.27 32.12 21.96
C ARG A 11 27.00 31.78 22.74
N PHE A 12 25.84 31.81 22.08
CA PHE A 12 24.59 31.23 22.59
C PHE A 12 24.31 29.86 21.92
N PRO A 13 25.06 28.79 22.27
CA PRO A 13 24.79 27.45 21.75
C PRO A 13 23.48 26.87 22.29
N TRP A 14 22.97 27.41 23.41
CA TRP A 14 21.79 26.92 24.11
C TRP A 14 20.49 27.20 23.34
N MET A 15 20.40 28.38 22.69
CA MET A 15 19.25 28.76 21.87
C MET A 15 19.13 27.92 20.58
N ARG A 16 20.27 27.53 19.99
CA ARG A 16 20.32 26.61 18.84
C ARG A 16 19.87 25.19 19.19
N LYS A 17 20.16 24.73 20.41
CA LYS A 17 19.68 23.42 20.90
C LYS A 17 18.17 23.42 21.11
N HIS A 18 17.59 24.48 21.67
CA HIS A 18 16.15 24.61 21.85
C HIS A 18 15.40 24.69 20.52
N PHE A 19 15.91 25.46 19.55
CA PHE A 19 15.35 25.52 18.20
C PHE A 19 15.42 24.17 17.46
N ARG A 20 16.50 23.40 17.62
CA ARG A 20 16.58 22.03 17.06
C ARG A 20 15.66 21.05 17.78
N MET A 21 15.55 21.15 19.11
CA MET A 21 14.75 20.23 19.91
C MET A 21 13.24 20.42 19.68
N LEU A 22 12.79 21.64 19.40
CA LEU A 22 11.40 21.94 19.07
C LEU A 22 11.09 21.90 17.57
N GLY A 23 12.08 22.19 16.72
CA GLY A 23 11.92 22.18 15.26
C GLY A 23 11.70 20.79 14.68
N ILE A 24 12.42 19.78 15.18
CA ILE A 24 12.32 18.38 14.69
C ILE A 24 10.92 17.78 14.91
N PRO A 25 10.34 17.78 16.14
CA PRO A 25 9.01 17.22 16.35
C PRO A 25 7.91 18.00 15.62
N SER A 26 8.02 19.32 15.52
CA SER A 26 7.09 20.12 14.70
C SER A 26 7.18 19.75 13.22
N LEU A 27 8.38 19.60 12.66
CA LEU A 27 8.52 19.20 11.25
C LEU A 27 7.93 17.81 10.99
N MET A 28 8.11 16.86 11.92
CA MET A 28 7.52 15.52 11.81
C MET A 28 6.00 15.55 11.93
N PHE A 29 5.45 16.44 12.77
CA PHE A 29 4.01 16.65 12.88
C PHE A 29 3.41 17.32 11.63
N PHE A 30 4.11 18.29 11.03
CA PHE A 30 3.67 18.89 9.76
C PHE A 30 3.82 17.91 8.57
N ALA A 31 4.81 17.02 8.61
CA ALA A 31 5.00 16.00 7.58
C ALA A 31 3.94 14.88 7.61
N SER A 32 3.23 14.67 8.73
CA SER A 32 2.15 13.68 8.84
C SER A 32 0.77 14.22 8.44
N LEU A 33 0.60 15.54 8.28
CA LEU A 33 -0.63 16.17 7.77
C LEU A 33 -1.12 15.63 6.40
N PRO A 34 -0.28 15.42 5.37
CA PRO A 34 -0.76 14.93 4.06
C PRO A 34 -1.34 13.51 4.14
N VAL A 35 -0.89 12.68 5.10
CA VAL A 35 -1.41 11.32 5.30
C VAL A 35 -2.84 11.37 5.86
N TYR A 36 -3.16 12.35 6.72
CA TYR A 36 -4.51 12.50 7.26
C TYR A 36 -5.47 13.15 6.24
N ALA A 37 -4.99 14.09 5.42
CA ALA A 37 -5.80 14.74 4.38
C ALA A 37 -6.31 13.74 3.31
N GLN A 38 -5.55 12.68 3.01
CA GLN A 38 -6.00 11.60 2.12
C GLN A 38 -7.10 10.72 2.73
N ALA A 39 -7.22 10.68 4.06
CA ALA A 39 -8.22 9.86 4.74
C ALA A 39 -9.58 10.56 4.89
N THR A 40 -9.62 11.91 4.86
CA THR A 40 -10.83 12.68 5.20
C THR A 40 -11.39 13.52 4.04
N GLY A 41 -10.69 13.65 2.91
CA GLY A 41 -11.06 14.56 1.81
C GLY A 41 -11.51 13.94 0.49
N GLY A 42 -11.57 12.62 0.36
CA GLY A 42 -12.11 11.95 -0.83
C GLY A 42 -13.58 11.60 -0.66
N ASP A 43 -14.40 11.75 -1.71
CA ASP A 43 -15.80 11.36 -1.68
C ASP A 43 -15.96 9.95 -1.09
N PRO A 44 -16.81 9.75 -0.07
CA PRO A 44 -16.96 8.44 0.58
C PRO A 44 -17.34 7.33 -0.42
N TRP A 45 -18.00 7.71 -1.51
CA TRP A 45 -18.34 6.83 -2.62
C TRP A 45 -17.11 6.38 -3.42
N ASP A 46 -16.18 7.28 -3.73
CA ASP A 46 -14.94 6.94 -4.43
C ASP A 46 -14.05 6.04 -3.57
N ASN A 47 -14.01 6.29 -2.26
CA ASN A 47 -13.32 5.41 -1.32
C ASN A 47 -13.98 4.02 -1.30
N ALA A 48 -15.31 3.94 -1.19
CA ALA A 48 -16.02 2.67 -1.23
C ALA A 48 -15.79 1.90 -2.53
N VAL A 49 -15.82 2.57 -3.68
CA VAL A 49 -15.52 1.97 -4.99
C VAL A 49 -14.08 1.47 -5.06
N ASN A 50 -13.11 2.22 -4.52
CA ASN A 50 -11.73 1.76 -4.46
C ASN A 50 -11.56 0.55 -3.54
N VAL A 51 -12.21 0.53 -2.37
CA VAL A 51 -12.22 -0.64 -1.48
C VAL A 51 -12.84 -1.85 -2.18
N LEU A 52 -13.94 -1.68 -2.93
CA LEU A 52 -14.56 -2.75 -3.71
C LEU A 52 -13.61 -3.28 -4.79
N LYS A 53 -12.93 -2.39 -5.54
CA LYS A 53 -11.93 -2.79 -6.54
C LYS A 53 -10.81 -3.62 -5.90
N THR A 54 -10.26 -3.14 -4.78
CA THR A 54 -9.20 -3.84 -4.05
C THR A 54 -9.67 -5.17 -3.46
N ALA A 55 -10.92 -5.24 -2.97
CA ALA A 55 -11.49 -6.48 -2.45
C ALA A 55 -11.67 -7.52 -3.56
N PHE A 56 -12.17 -7.12 -4.73
CA PHE A 56 -12.37 -8.02 -5.87
C PHE A 56 -11.07 -8.58 -6.43
N THR A 57 -10.00 -7.79 -6.48
CA THR A 57 -8.70 -8.22 -7.00
C THR A 57 -7.81 -8.89 -5.95
N GLY A 58 -8.04 -8.62 -4.66
CA GLY A 58 -7.26 -9.15 -3.54
C GLY A 58 -7.92 -10.33 -2.85
N THR A 59 -8.73 -10.03 -1.83
CA THR A 59 -9.28 -11.01 -0.88
C THR A 59 -10.33 -11.92 -1.48
N ILE A 60 -11.20 -11.39 -2.34
CA ILE A 60 -12.25 -12.19 -2.99
C ILE A 60 -11.62 -13.12 -4.03
N ALA A 61 -10.67 -12.63 -4.84
CA ALA A 61 -9.95 -13.44 -5.81
C ALA A 61 -9.22 -14.62 -5.16
N THR A 62 -8.50 -14.37 -4.07
CA THR A 62 -7.81 -15.43 -3.32
C THR A 62 -8.78 -16.38 -2.61
N GLY A 63 -9.86 -15.87 -2.02
CA GLY A 63 -10.89 -16.69 -1.39
C GLY A 63 -11.57 -17.65 -2.36
N LEU A 64 -11.98 -17.16 -3.53
CA LEU A 64 -12.59 -17.99 -4.58
C LEU A 64 -11.58 -18.98 -5.19
N SER A 65 -10.32 -18.58 -5.34
CA SER A 65 -9.26 -19.47 -5.82
C SER A 65 -9.04 -20.64 -4.86
N LEU A 66 -9.05 -20.39 -3.55
CA LEU A 66 -8.88 -21.43 -2.54
C LEU A 66 -10.05 -22.44 -2.59
N VAL A 67 -11.29 -21.97 -2.68
CA VAL A 67 -12.47 -22.85 -2.83
C VAL A 67 -12.38 -23.67 -4.12
N ALA A 68 -11.99 -23.04 -5.23
CA ALA A 68 -11.83 -23.72 -6.52
C ALA A 68 -10.76 -24.82 -6.45
N ILE A 69 -9.64 -24.60 -5.76
CA ILE A 69 -8.59 -25.61 -5.56
C ILE A 69 -9.11 -26.76 -4.69
N VAL A 70 -9.85 -26.48 -3.61
CA VAL A 70 -10.43 -27.52 -2.75
C VAL A 70 -11.41 -28.41 -3.53
N VAL A 71 -12.34 -27.80 -4.27
CA VAL A 71 -13.31 -28.53 -5.11
C VAL A 71 -12.61 -29.29 -6.23
N GLY A 72 -11.60 -28.68 -6.87
CA GLY A 72 -10.77 -29.32 -7.88
C GLY A 72 -9.98 -30.51 -7.35
N GLY A 73 -9.47 -30.44 -6.12
CA GLY A 73 -8.77 -31.53 -5.45
C GLY A 73 -9.69 -32.71 -5.14
N LEU A 74 -10.94 -32.45 -4.74
CA LEU A 74 -11.94 -33.48 -4.53
C LEU A 74 -12.36 -34.14 -5.85
N MET A 75 -12.57 -33.36 -6.92
CA MET A 75 -12.79 -33.91 -8.26
C MET A 75 -11.57 -34.70 -8.76
N PHE A 76 -10.36 -34.36 -8.36
CA PHE A 76 -9.15 -35.12 -8.70
C PHE A 76 -9.05 -36.43 -7.94
N ALA A 77 -9.46 -36.43 -6.67
CA ALA A 77 -9.46 -37.63 -5.83
C ALA A 77 -10.51 -38.67 -6.29
N TYR A 78 -11.67 -38.24 -6.78
CA TYR A 78 -12.78 -39.14 -7.13
C TYR A 78 -13.12 -39.17 -8.64
N GLY A 79 -12.44 -38.39 -9.47
CA GLY A 79 -12.77 -38.23 -10.89
C GLY A 79 -11.98 -39.18 -11.78
N GLU A 80 -12.63 -40.26 -12.23
CA GLU A 80 -12.13 -41.13 -13.27
C GLU A 80 -12.03 -40.35 -14.61
N GLY A 81 -10.84 -39.86 -14.95
CA GLY A 81 -10.46 -39.39 -16.29
C GLY A 81 -10.73 -37.92 -16.66
N GLN A 82 -11.84 -37.29 -16.22
CA GLN A 82 -12.14 -35.88 -16.57
C GLN A 82 -11.36 -34.84 -15.76
N SER A 83 -10.72 -35.24 -14.66
CA SER A 83 -10.16 -34.28 -13.71
C SER A 83 -8.99 -33.46 -14.25
N LYS A 84 -8.29 -33.92 -15.29
CA LYS A 84 -7.19 -33.16 -15.90
C LYS A 84 -7.67 -31.87 -16.59
N LYS A 85 -8.86 -31.91 -17.20
CA LYS A 85 -9.47 -30.73 -17.84
C LYS A 85 -10.00 -29.75 -16.79
N ALA A 86 -10.61 -30.27 -15.73
CA ALA A 86 -11.10 -29.45 -14.61
C ALA A 86 -9.94 -28.73 -13.90
N LEU A 87 -8.85 -29.44 -13.60
CA LEU A 87 -7.66 -28.84 -12.99
C LEU A 87 -7.00 -27.80 -13.89
N ALA A 88 -6.88 -28.07 -15.19
CA ALA A 88 -6.35 -27.09 -16.15
C ALA A 88 -7.21 -25.82 -16.19
N GLY A 89 -8.54 -25.96 -16.17
CA GLY A 89 -9.47 -24.83 -16.10
C GLY A 89 -9.32 -24.02 -14.80
N ILE A 90 -9.15 -24.68 -13.66
CA ILE A 90 -8.92 -24.00 -12.36
C ILE A 90 -7.60 -23.25 -12.37
N VAL A 91 -6.49 -23.89 -12.75
CA VAL A 91 -5.16 -23.24 -12.78
C VAL A 91 -5.15 -22.07 -13.75
N PHE A 92 -5.75 -22.24 -14.94
CA PHE A 92 -5.89 -21.18 -15.92
C PHE A 92 -6.74 -20.01 -15.38
N GLY A 93 -7.90 -20.29 -14.79
CA GLY A 93 -8.79 -19.28 -14.24
C GLY A 93 -8.16 -18.49 -13.09
N VAL A 94 -7.46 -19.17 -12.17
CA VAL A 94 -6.74 -18.52 -11.07
C VAL A 94 -5.59 -17.66 -11.61
N GLY A 95 -4.81 -18.16 -12.56
CA GLY A 95 -3.73 -17.41 -13.20
C GLY A 95 -4.24 -16.15 -13.90
N MET A 96 -5.37 -16.24 -14.60
CA MET A 96 -6.03 -15.09 -15.21
C MET A 96 -6.57 -14.09 -14.18
N ALA A 97 -7.19 -14.56 -13.09
CA ALA A 97 -7.71 -13.69 -12.04
C ALA A 97 -6.61 -12.86 -11.36
N ILE A 98 -5.45 -13.48 -11.08
CA ILE A 98 -4.29 -12.79 -10.49
C ILE A 98 -3.61 -11.89 -11.53
N GLY A 99 -3.47 -12.35 -12.77
CA GLY A 99 -2.87 -11.60 -13.87
C GLY A 99 -3.71 -10.40 -14.33
N ALA A 100 -5.03 -10.43 -14.13
CA ALA A 100 -5.95 -9.36 -14.53
C ALA A 100 -5.58 -8.00 -13.92
N VAL A 101 -5.01 -7.99 -12.71
CA VAL A 101 -4.56 -6.75 -12.05
C VAL A 101 -3.43 -6.10 -12.83
N ASN A 102 -2.45 -6.89 -13.25
CA ASN A 102 -1.33 -6.40 -14.06
C ASN A 102 -1.79 -5.97 -15.46
N PHE A 103 -2.77 -6.67 -16.03
CA PHE A 103 -3.36 -6.29 -17.31
C PHE A 103 -4.12 -4.96 -17.24
N MET A 104 -4.92 -4.74 -16.18
CA MET A 104 -5.62 -3.47 -15.96
C MET A 104 -4.67 -2.29 -15.78
N ALA A 105 -3.56 -2.50 -15.07
CA ALA A 105 -2.52 -1.48 -14.88
C ALA A 105 -1.80 -1.12 -16.19
N TRP A 106 -1.69 -2.05 -17.13
CA TRP A 106 -1.13 -1.78 -18.46
C TRP A 106 -2.12 -1.09 -19.39
N LEU A 107 -3.40 -1.49 -19.33
CA LEU A 107 -4.45 -1.01 -20.23
C LEU A 107 -4.96 0.40 -19.86
N PHE A 108 -4.88 0.77 -18.58
CA PHE A 108 -5.20 2.09 -18.07
C PHE A 108 -4.02 2.62 -17.23
N PRO A 109 -2.99 3.21 -17.87
CA PRO A 109 -1.86 3.81 -17.17
C PRO A 109 -2.25 5.05 -16.36
#